data_AF-A0A5K0Y7K4-F1
#
_entry.id   AF-A0A5K0Y7K4-F1
#
_cell.length_a   1.000
_cell.length_b   1.000
_cell.length_c   1.000
_cell.angle_alpha   90.00
_cell.angle_beta   90.00
_cell.angle_gamma   90.00
#
_symmetry.space_group_name_H-M   'P 1'
#
loop_
_entity.id
_entity.type
_entity.pdbx_description
1 polymer ?
#
loop_
_entity_poly.entity_id
_entity_poly.type
_entity_poly.pdbx_seq_one_letter_code
_entity_poly.pdbx_strand_id
1 'polypeptide(L)' 'VQMEQGTVTALIEDHGTVRGVRYKSKNGDELKIHAPLTVVCDGCFSNLRRSLCNPK' A
#
# COMPACT_ATOMS: atom_id res chain seq x y z
N VAL A 1 1.40 2.88 19.00
CA VAL A 1 1.39 2.28 17.65
C VAL A 1 0.05 1.61 17.46
N GLN A 2 -0.65 1.89 16.35
CA GLN A 2 -1.89 1.19 16.00
C GLN A 2 -1.54 0.12 14.95
N MET A 3 -2.05 -1.09 15.15
CA MET A 3 -1.82 -2.22 14.26
C MET A 3 -3.18 -2.65 13.70
N GLU A 4 -3.24 -2.87 12.40
CA GLU A 4 -4.44 -3.31 11.71
C GLU A 4 -4.13 -4.51 10.82
N GLN A 5 -4.98 -5.53 10.89
CA GLN A 5 -4.85 -6.72 10.07
C GLN A 5 -5.57 -6.53 8.73
N GLY A 6 -4.83 -6.62 7.64
CA GLY A 6 -5.36 -6.54 6.29
C GLY A 6 -4.28 -6.79 5.25
N THR A 7 -4.69 -6.78 3.98
CA THR A 7 -3.77 -6.93 2.83
C THR A 7 -3.79 -5.64 2.02
N VAL A 8 -2.65 -4.98 1.87
CA VAL A 8 -2.52 -3.80 1.01
C VAL A 8 -2.68 -4.20 -0.45
N THR A 9 -3.64 -3.59 -1.14
CA THR A 9 -3.98 -3.92 -2.53
C THR A 9 -3.37 -2.95 -3.52
N ALA A 10 -3.27 -1.65 -3.18
CA ALA A 10 -2.71 -0.63 -4.05
C ALA A 10 -2.21 0.60 -3.27
N LEU A 11 -1.31 1.37 -3.89
CA LEU A 11 -0.96 2.72 -3.43
C LEU A 11 -2.04 3.72 -3.87
N ILE A 12 -2.25 4.75 -3.07
CA ILE A 12 -3.05 5.92 -3.47
C ILE A 12 -2.07 6.99 -3.92
N GLU A 13 -2.10 7.30 -5.21
CA GLU A 13 -1.21 8.26 -5.85
C GLU A 13 -1.99 9.48 -6.32
N ASP A 14 -1.37 10.65 -6.17
CA ASP A 14 -1.85 11.92 -6.68
C ASP A 14 -0.69 12.65 -7.35
N HIS A 15 -0.78 12.89 -8.66
CA HIS A 15 0.27 13.53 -9.46
C HIS A 15 1.69 12.94 -9.23
N GLY A 16 1.79 11.61 -9.14
CA GLY A 16 3.07 10.90 -8.90
C GLY A 16 3.55 10.90 -7.44
N THR A 17 2.80 11.51 -6.52
CA THR A 17 3.08 11.49 -5.09
C THR A 17 2.21 10.45 -4.38
N VAL A 18 2.81 9.56 -3.60
CA VAL A 18 2.07 8.60 -2.76
C VAL A 18 1.43 9.34 -1.58
N ARG A 19 0.11 9.23 -1.44
CA ARG A 19 -0.71 9.86 -0.38
C ARG A 19 -1.23 8.86 0.65
N GLY A 20 -1.00 7.57 0.44
CA GLY A 20 -1.51 6.51 1.31
C GLY A 20 -1.66 5.17 0.60
N VAL A 21 -2.48 4.29 1.18
CA VAL A 21 -2.72 2.94 0.65
C VAL A 21 -4.19 2.57 0.67
N ARG A 22 -4.58 1.71 -0.27
CA ARG A 22 -5.82 0.93 -0.22
C ARG A 22 -5.50 -0.46 0.30
N TYR A 23 -6.31 -0.95 1.22
CA TYR A 23 -6.14 -2.29 1.78
C TYR A 23 -7.49 -2.98 1.93
N LYS A 24 -7.46 -4.31 1.93
CA LYS A 24 -8.61 -5.15 2.23
C LYS A 24 -8.58 -5.55 3.70
N SER A 25 -9.63 -5.24 4.44
CA SER A 25 -9.78 -5.64 5.84
C SER A 25 -9.94 -7.16 5.96
N LYS A 26 -9.81 -7.70 7.17
CA LYS A 26 -10.11 -9.12 7.44
C LYS A 26 -11.55 -9.53 7.08
N ASN A 27 -12.48 -8.56 7.09
CA ASN A 27 -13.89 -8.79 6.74
C ASN A 27 -14.12 -8.73 5.22
N GLY A 28 -13.10 -8.31 4.47
CA GLY A 28 -13.13 -8.22 3.02
C GLY A 28 -13.44 -6.83 2.47
N ASP A 29 -13.61 -5.83 3.33
CA ASP A 29 -13.91 -4.45 2.93
C ASP A 29 -12.67 -3.79 2.33
N GLU A 30 -12.82 -3.09 1.20
CA GLU A 30 -11.76 -2.22 0.68
C GLU A 30 -11.79 -0.86 1.39
N LEU A 31 -10.73 -0.57 2.13
CA LEU A 31 -10.55 0.63 2.92
C LEU A 31 -9.36 1.43 2.41
N LYS A 32 -9.31 2.72 2.77
CA LYS A 32 -8.24 3.65 2.41
C LYS A 32 -7.68 4.29 3.66
N ILE A 33 -6.37 4.41 3.71
CA ILE A 33 -5.67 5.16 4.77
C ILE A 33 -4.68 6.13 4.13
N HIS A 34 -4.60 7.33 4.69
CA HIS A 34 -3.74 8.40 4.20
C HIS A 34 -2.63 8.70 5.20
N ALA A 35 -1.42 8.87 4.68
CA ALA A 35 -0.25 9.21 5.47
C ALA A 35 0.71 10.06 4.63
N PRO A 36 1.45 10.99 5.25
CA PRO A 36 2.44 11.80 4.54
C PRO A 36 3.66 10.99 4.07
N LEU A 37 3.93 9.84 4.69
CA LEU A 37 4.97 8.90 4.30
C LEU A 37 4.43 7.48 4.37
N THR A 38 4.64 6.70 3.31
CA THR A 38 4.26 5.28 3.23
C THR A 38 5.52 4.46 3.00
N VAL A 39 5.78 3.48 3.87
CA VAL A 39 6.92 2.57 3.75
C VAL A 39 6.44 1.19 3.34
N VAL A 40 7.00 0.65 2.26
CA VAL A 40 6.65 -0.67 1.72
C VAL A 40 7.70 -1.68 2.16
N CYS A 41 7.29 -2.64 3.00
CA CYS A 41 8.14 -3.71 3.58
C CYS A 41 7.46 -5.09 3.46
N ASP A 42 6.85 -5.40 2.33
CA ASP A 42 6.06 -6.61 2.06
C ASP A 42 6.85 -7.80 1.47
N GLY A 43 8.19 -7.71 1.50
CA GLY A 43 9.10 -8.82 1.18
C GLY A 43 9.38 -9.03 -0.31
N CYS A 44 10.03 -10.17 -0.64
CA CYS A 44 10.58 -10.44 -1.97
C CYS A 44 9.53 -10.53 -3.09
N PHE A 45 8.30 -10.87 -2.76
CA PHE A 45 7.18 -11.02 -3.70
C PHE A 45 6.18 -9.86 -3.59
N SER A 46 6.68 -8.68 -3.25
CA SER A 46 5.90 -7.45 -3.19
C SER A 46 5.00 -7.26 -4.41
N ASN A 47 3.70 -7.09 -4.18
CA ASN A 47 2.74 -6.76 -5.23
C ASN A 47 2.91 -5.31 -5.72
N LEU A 48 3.50 -4.44 -4.89
CA LEU A 48 3.68 -3.02 -5.19
C LEU A 48 4.98 -2.71 -5.94
N ARG A 49 5.97 -3.62 -5.90
CA ARG A 49 7.29 -3.41 -6.53
C ARG A 49 7.21 -3.00 -8.00
N ARG A 50 6.27 -3.56 -8.77
CA ARG A 50 6.13 -3.27 -10.21
C ARG A 50 5.74 -1.81 -10.48
N SER A 51 4.96 -1.21 -9.59
CA SER A 51 4.54 0.19 -9.72
C SER A 51 5.61 1.17 -9.26
N LEU A 52 6.47 0.74 -8.33
CA LEU A 52 7.49 1.59 -7.70
C LEU A 52 8.85 1.58 -8.41
N CYS A 53 9.19 0.48 -9.09
CA CYS A 53 10.50 0.30 -9.71
C CYS A 53 10.38 -0.36 -11.07
N ASN A 54 11.20 0.09 -12.02
CA ASN A 54 11.43 -0.67 -13.25
C ASN A 54 12.31 -1.88 -12.92
N PRO A 55 11.89 -3.12 -13.27
CA PRO A 55 12.73 -4.28 -13.13
C PRO A 55 13.98 -4.13 -14.01
N LYS A 56 15.14 -4.50 -13.48
CA LYS A 56 16.37 -4.68 -14.24
C LYS A 56 16.48 -6.11 -14.73
#